data_AF-A0A7X3R7I0-F1
#
_entry.id   AF-A0A7X3R7I0-F1
#
_cell.length_a   1.000
_cell.length_b   1.000
_cell.length_c   1.000
_cell.angle_alpha   90.00
_cell.angle_beta   90.00
_cell.angle_gamma   90.00
#
_symmetry.space_group_name_H-M   'P 1'
#
loop_
_entity.id
_entity.type
_entity.pdbx_description
1 polymer ?
#
loop_
_entity_poly.entity_id
_entity_poly.type
_entity_poly.pdbx_seq_one_letter_code
_entity_poly.pdbx_strand_id
1 'polypeptide(L)'
;TEGHNDWMAEEMKQDPESAINMMVTPDMTPEYVAAQVKRHGFLGLKPYRTFAPDPTHCRIRDFLPESFIEVAHDLGLAITMHMSKPEGPADADNQRDLADYTKRYPRAQWILAHCARAFNCFMMERAINFLTDLPNIWYDTSAVNDLYSQYLLMKHEDRSRVMFGSDNVVAGCARGKYVTYGRAWTYYEGTTETTVHCDSRATLVIYEQLRQEKQVSDMLGLTSQEIEDHFSGNARRFLRQVRGQQDWR
;
A
#
# COMPACT_ATOMS: atom_id res chain seq x y z
N THR A 1 -8.28 1.29 20.02
CA THR A 1 -7.21 0.70 19.19
C THR A 1 -6.83 -0.68 19.71
N GLU A 2 -6.65 -0.85 21.02
CA GLU A 2 -6.38 -2.14 21.67
C GLU A 2 -7.42 -3.22 21.33
N GLY A 3 -8.72 -2.97 21.58
CA GLY A 3 -9.77 -3.94 21.25
C GLY A 3 -9.87 -4.29 19.75
N HIS A 4 -9.38 -3.42 18.85
CA HIS A 4 -9.30 -3.74 17.42
C HIS A 4 -8.14 -4.70 17.14
N ASN A 5 -6.95 -4.42 17.69
CA ASN A 5 -5.77 -5.27 17.49
C ASN A 5 -5.94 -6.66 18.13
N ASP A 6 -6.50 -6.74 19.34
CA ASP A 6 -6.82 -8.02 19.99
C ASP A 6 -7.85 -8.81 19.16
N TRP A 7 -8.91 -8.15 18.68
CA TRP A 7 -9.93 -8.80 17.85
C TRP A 7 -9.35 -9.31 16.52
N MET A 8 -8.59 -8.49 15.80
CA MET A 8 -7.91 -8.91 14.57
C MET A 8 -6.98 -10.10 14.80
N ALA A 9 -6.22 -10.10 15.89
CA ALA A 9 -5.34 -11.21 16.24
C ALA A 9 -6.11 -12.50 16.57
N GLU A 10 -7.32 -12.40 17.15
CA GLU A 10 -8.19 -13.55 17.39
C GLU A 10 -8.75 -14.13 16.10
N GLU A 11 -9.29 -13.29 15.21
CA GLU A 11 -9.81 -13.73 13.90
C GLU A 11 -8.74 -14.47 13.09
N MET A 12 -7.50 -13.99 13.16
CA MET A 12 -6.37 -14.58 12.45
C MET A 12 -5.95 -15.96 12.93
N LYS A 13 -6.33 -16.38 14.15
CA LYS A 13 -6.06 -17.76 14.59
C LYS A 13 -6.80 -18.79 13.75
N GLN A 14 -7.86 -18.38 13.05
CA GLN A 14 -8.66 -19.23 12.18
C GLN A 14 -8.03 -19.40 10.79
N ASP A 15 -7.05 -18.57 10.40
CA ASP A 15 -6.37 -18.63 9.11
C ASP A 15 -4.84 -18.47 9.25
N PRO A 16 -4.09 -19.58 9.30
CA PRO A 16 -2.63 -19.54 9.45
C PRO A 16 -1.89 -19.04 8.19
N GLU A 17 -2.56 -18.95 7.04
CA GLU A 17 -1.94 -18.44 5.82
C GLU A 17 -1.95 -16.90 5.78
N SER A 18 -2.93 -16.29 6.43
CA SER A 18 -3.03 -14.84 6.51
C SER A 18 -1.93 -14.22 7.38
N ALA A 19 -1.64 -12.94 7.12
CA ALA A 19 -0.78 -12.13 7.98
C ALA A 19 -1.38 -10.73 8.14
N ILE A 20 -1.24 -10.15 9.34
CA ILE A 20 -1.80 -8.83 9.65
C ILE A 20 -0.75 -7.88 10.20
N ASN A 21 -0.94 -6.60 9.90
CA ASN A 21 -0.17 -5.51 10.50
C ASN A 21 -0.98 -4.89 11.64
N MET A 22 -0.30 -4.61 12.74
CA MET A 22 -0.87 -3.93 13.91
C MET A 22 -1.28 -2.51 13.51
N MET A 23 -2.52 -2.12 13.78
CA MET A 23 -2.90 -0.72 13.69
C MET A 23 -2.21 0.07 14.81
N VAL A 24 -1.51 1.15 14.44
CA VAL A 24 -0.83 2.04 15.39
C VAL A 24 -1.40 3.46 15.32
N THR A 25 -1.37 4.15 16.46
CA THR A 25 -1.68 5.57 16.58
C THR A 25 -0.49 6.32 17.18
N PRO A 26 -0.27 7.60 16.85
CA PRO A 26 0.91 8.34 17.32
C PRO A 26 0.99 8.47 18.84
N ASP A 27 -0.13 8.34 19.56
CA ASP A 27 -0.19 8.41 21.03
C ASP A 27 0.29 7.12 21.76
N MET A 28 0.58 6.04 21.03
CA MET A 28 1.12 4.82 21.63
C MET A 28 2.59 5.00 22.03
N THR A 29 3.09 4.18 22.96
CA THR A 29 4.53 4.13 23.27
C THR A 29 5.23 3.04 22.45
N PRO A 30 6.52 3.20 22.10
CA PRO A 30 7.25 2.17 21.37
C PRO A 30 7.35 0.85 22.15
N GLU A 31 7.42 0.88 23.48
CA GLU A 31 7.43 -0.31 24.33
C GLU A 31 6.11 -1.09 24.22
N TYR A 32 4.99 -0.37 24.21
CA TYR A 32 3.67 -0.98 24.01
C TYR A 32 3.56 -1.61 22.62
N VAL A 33 3.96 -0.88 21.57
CA VAL A 33 3.94 -1.39 20.19
C VAL A 33 4.78 -2.66 20.07
N ALA A 34 6.02 -2.65 20.57
CA ALA A 34 6.89 -3.83 20.56
C ALA A 34 6.30 -5.02 21.33
N ALA A 35 5.69 -4.78 22.49
CA ALA A 35 5.05 -5.83 23.28
C ALA A 35 3.85 -6.45 22.56
N GLN A 36 2.99 -5.64 21.93
CA GLN A 36 1.83 -6.13 21.18
C GLN A 36 2.23 -6.90 19.92
N VAL A 37 3.22 -6.40 19.18
CA VAL A 37 3.81 -7.13 18.03
C VAL A 37 4.26 -8.52 18.44
N LYS A 38 5.01 -8.64 19.54
CA LYS A 38 5.50 -9.93 20.05
C LYS A 38 4.38 -10.83 20.53
N ARG A 39 3.44 -10.29 21.30
CA ARG A 39 2.31 -11.03 21.87
C ARG A 39 1.43 -11.69 20.81
N HIS A 40 1.15 -10.98 19.71
CA HIS A 40 0.19 -11.43 18.69
C HIS A 40 0.86 -11.93 17.41
N GLY A 41 2.17 -11.80 17.27
CA GLY A 41 2.88 -12.19 16.06
C GLY A 41 2.46 -11.35 14.85
N PHE A 42 2.21 -10.04 15.03
CA PHE A 42 1.93 -9.13 13.92
C PHE A 42 3.11 -9.13 12.93
N LEU A 43 2.80 -9.07 11.63
CA LEU A 43 3.80 -9.01 10.56
C LEU A 43 4.50 -7.65 10.52
N GLY A 44 3.77 -6.60 10.90
CA GLY A 44 4.28 -5.24 10.92
C GLY A 44 3.28 -4.20 11.39
N LEU A 45 3.46 -2.95 10.97
CA LEU A 45 2.72 -1.79 11.44
C LEU A 45 1.86 -1.19 10.33
N LYS A 46 0.66 -0.75 10.70
CA LYS A 46 -0.28 -0.03 9.84
C LYS A 46 -0.66 1.30 10.49
N PRO A 47 0.08 2.38 10.18
CA PRO A 47 -0.28 3.72 10.60
C PRO A 47 -1.35 4.30 9.66
N TYR A 48 -2.15 5.24 10.16
CA TYR A 48 -3.15 5.95 9.36
C TYR A 48 -3.00 7.46 9.53
N ARG A 49 -2.87 8.19 8.41
CA ARG A 49 -2.83 9.65 8.39
C ARG A 49 -4.03 10.33 9.05
N THR A 50 -5.16 9.62 9.19
CA THR A 50 -6.36 10.10 9.89
C THR A 50 -6.13 10.35 11.38
N PHE A 51 -5.05 9.83 11.96
CA PHE A 51 -4.63 10.14 13.33
C PHE A 51 -3.68 11.34 13.43
N ALA A 52 -3.26 11.93 12.32
CA ALA A 52 -2.51 13.18 12.33
C ALA A 52 -3.45 14.38 12.56
N PRO A 53 -2.96 15.51 13.12
CA PRO A 53 -3.74 16.73 13.26
C PRO A 53 -4.28 17.30 11.94
N ASP A 54 -3.50 17.22 10.85
CA ASP A 54 -3.94 17.52 9.48
C ASP A 54 -3.74 16.29 8.58
N PRO A 55 -4.76 15.43 8.44
CA PRO A 55 -4.67 14.22 7.62
C PRO A 55 -4.40 14.46 6.13
N THR A 56 -4.52 15.70 5.65
CA THR A 56 -4.33 16.03 4.23
C THR A 56 -2.91 16.49 3.93
N HIS A 57 -2.24 17.20 4.85
CA HIS A 57 -0.90 17.76 4.61
C HIS A 57 0.19 17.28 5.58
N CYS A 58 -0.14 16.36 6.50
CA CYS A 58 0.81 15.82 7.46
C CYS A 58 2.04 15.15 6.83
N ARG A 59 3.14 15.17 7.57
CA ARG A 59 4.35 14.38 7.33
C ARG A 59 4.15 12.94 7.79
N ILE A 60 4.99 12.02 7.31
CA ILE A 60 4.99 10.63 7.78
C ILE A 60 5.14 10.56 9.30
N ARG A 61 6.04 11.37 9.86
CA ARG A 61 6.34 11.41 11.30
C ARG A 61 5.14 11.80 12.18
N ASP A 62 4.13 12.48 11.62
CA ASP A 62 2.99 13.00 12.39
C ASP A 62 1.98 11.91 12.74
N PHE A 63 2.02 10.77 12.03
CA PHE A 63 1.14 9.61 12.27
C PHE A 63 1.88 8.28 12.34
N LEU A 64 3.19 8.28 12.06
CA LEU A 64 4.13 7.20 12.32
C LEU A 64 5.38 7.82 12.97
N PRO A 65 5.39 8.01 14.30
CA PRO A 65 6.57 8.47 15.03
C PRO A 65 7.81 7.64 14.70
N GLU A 66 8.98 8.28 14.65
CA GLU A 66 10.24 7.63 14.30
C GLU A 66 10.60 6.47 15.25
N SER A 67 10.22 6.57 16.52
CA SER A 67 10.38 5.48 17.49
C SER A 67 9.62 4.20 17.10
N PHE A 68 8.57 4.29 16.29
CA PHE A 68 7.89 3.10 15.77
C PHE A 68 8.61 2.51 14.56
N ILE A 69 9.32 3.34 13.80
CA ILE A 69 10.20 2.90 12.71
C ILE A 69 11.41 2.19 13.30
N GLU A 70 11.95 2.67 14.42
CA GLU A 70 12.98 1.98 15.22
C GLU A 70 12.49 0.60 15.67
N VAL A 71 11.28 0.50 16.26
CA VAL A 71 10.68 -0.80 16.59
C VAL A 71 10.55 -1.69 15.36
N ALA A 72 10.12 -1.15 14.21
CA ALA A 72 10.01 -1.92 12.97
C ALA A 72 11.38 -2.39 12.46
N HIS A 73 12.43 -1.59 12.60
CA HIS A 73 13.79 -1.96 12.28
C HIS A 73 14.31 -3.08 13.19
N ASP A 74 14.21 -2.88 14.50
CA ASP A 74 14.74 -3.79 15.52
C ASP A 74 14.07 -5.16 15.46
N LEU A 75 12.77 -5.17 15.16
CA LEU A 75 11.97 -6.39 15.07
C LEU A 75 11.84 -6.93 13.64
N GLY A 76 12.42 -6.29 12.60
CA GLY A 76 12.32 -6.77 11.22
C GLY A 76 10.89 -6.82 10.68
N LEU A 77 10.16 -5.71 10.84
CA LEU A 77 8.73 -5.59 10.54
C LEU A 77 8.46 -4.95 9.18
N ALA A 78 7.27 -5.21 8.66
CA ALA A 78 6.68 -4.44 7.58
C ALA A 78 6.08 -3.11 8.08
N ILE A 79 6.00 -2.09 7.21
CA ILE A 79 5.22 -0.87 7.41
C ILE A 79 4.36 -0.65 6.18
N THR A 80 3.03 -0.77 6.28
CA THR A 80 2.14 -0.48 5.14
C THR A 80 1.74 0.97 5.12
N MET A 81 2.48 1.77 4.37
CA MET A 81 2.34 3.22 4.31
C MET A 81 1.26 3.65 3.31
N HIS A 82 0.24 4.37 3.80
CA HIS A 82 -0.65 5.16 2.97
C HIS A 82 -0.32 6.64 3.14
N MET A 83 0.45 7.18 2.19
CA MET A 83 1.01 8.52 2.29
C MET A 83 -0.05 9.63 2.28
N SER A 84 0.27 10.72 2.96
CA SER A 84 -0.51 11.97 2.93
C SER A 84 -0.04 12.87 1.79
N LYS A 85 -0.55 14.10 1.77
CA LYS A 85 -0.27 15.20 0.82
C LYS A 85 -0.94 15.03 -0.55
N PRO A 86 -1.46 16.11 -1.16
CA PRO A 86 -2.16 16.03 -2.44
C PRO A 86 -1.33 15.40 -3.56
N GLU A 87 -0.02 15.70 -3.64
CA GLU A 87 0.88 15.16 -4.67
C GLU A 87 1.36 13.73 -4.39
N GLY A 88 1.01 13.15 -3.22
CA GLY A 88 1.36 11.78 -2.86
C GLY A 88 2.86 11.49 -2.98
N PRO A 89 3.29 10.53 -3.82
CA PRO A 89 4.70 10.15 -3.95
C PRO A 89 5.55 11.23 -4.64
N ALA A 90 4.94 12.19 -5.34
CA ALA A 90 5.66 13.30 -5.97
C ALA A 90 5.95 14.46 -5.00
N ASP A 91 5.42 14.40 -3.78
CA ASP A 91 5.63 15.44 -2.78
C ASP A 91 7.05 15.37 -2.18
N ALA A 92 7.75 16.51 -2.18
CA ALA A 92 9.14 16.59 -1.75
C ALA A 92 9.36 16.20 -0.27
N ASP A 93 8.35 16.38 0.58
CA ASP A 93 8.43 16.00 1.98
C ASP A 93 8.33 14.48 2.16
N ASN A 94 7.43 13.84 1.43
CA ASN A 94 7.30 12.38 1.42
C ASN A 94 8.57 11.74 0.87
N GLN A 95 9.13 12.28 -0.23
CA GLN A 95 10.39 11.78 -0.80
C GLN A 95 11.56 11.92 0.19
N ARG A 96 11.65 13.06 0.89
CA ARG A 96 12.69 13.27 1.91
C ARG A 96 12.57 12.27 3.07
N ASP A 97 11.36 12.09 3.59
CA ASP A 97 11.11 11.15 4.69
C ASP A 97 11.43 9.72 4.27
N LEU A 98 10.94 9.28 3.10
CA LEU A 98 11.22 7.93 2.59
C LEU A 98 12.71 7.70 2.33
N ALA A 99 13.41 8.66 1.71
CA ALA A 99 14.83 8.54 1.43
C ALA A 99 15.69 8.42 2.70
N ASP A 100 15.32 9.13 3.77
CA ASP A 100 16.00 9.06 5.06
C ASP A 100 15.69 7.75 5.77
N TYR A 101 14.41 7.44 5.98
CA TYR A 101 14.00 6.29 6.78
C TYR A 101 14.37 4.95 6.15
N THR A 102 14.24 4.79 4.83
CA THR A 102 14.62 3.53 4.16
C THR A 102 16.11 3.22 4.35
N LYS A 103 16.98 4.25 4.29
CA LYS A 103 18.43 4.11 4.47
C LYS A 103 18.83 3.89 5.92
N ARG A 104 18.25 4.65 6.86
CA ARG A 104 18.58 4.57 8.29
C ARG A 104 18.05 3.30 8.95
N TYR A 105 16.94 2.77 8.46
CA TYR A 105 16.23 1.63 9.02
C TYR A 105 16.09 0.48 8.02
N PRO A 106 17.20 -0.14 7.55
CA PRO A 106 17.20 -1.06 6.42
C PRO A 106 16.41 -2.37 6.64
N ARG A 107 16.20 -2.78 7.89
CA ARG A 107 15.36 -3.94 8.24
C ARG A 107 13.85 -3.66 8.18
N ALA A 108 13.43 -2.40 8.32
CA ALA A 108 12.01 -2.06 8.17
C ALA A 108 11.62 -2.18 6.69
N GLN A 109 10.66 -3.03 6.36
CA GLN A 109 10.21 -3.24 4.98
C GLN A 109 8.97 -2.39 4.68
N TRP A 110 9.08 -1.46 3.74
CA TRP A 110 8.02 -0.50 3.44
C TRP A 110 7.11 -1.03 2.34
N ILE A 111 5.81 -1.16 2.58
CA ILE A 111 4.81 -1.40 1.54
C ILE A 111 4.13 -0.06 1.25
N LEU A 112 4.43 0.53 0.10
CA LEU A 112 3.82 1.77 -0.37
C LEU A 112 2.47 1.44 -1.03
N ALA A 113 1.39 1.62 -0.28
CA ALA A 113 0.05 1.19 -0.67
C ALA A 113 -0.50 1.98 -1.86
N HIS A 114 -1.38 1.36 -2.64
CA HIS A 114 -2.12 1.98 -3.75
C HIS A 114 -1.20 2.59 -4.82
N CYS A 115 -0.26 1.81 -5.35
CA CYS A 115 0.81 2.28 -6.23
C CYS A 115 1.55 3.50 -5.62
N ALA A 116 1.94 3.40 -4.35
CA ALA A 116 2.47 4.52 -3.57
C ALA A 116 1.54 5.75 -3.52
N ARG A 117 0.22 5.55 -3.45
CA ARG A 117 -0.83 6.58 -3.52
C ARG A 117 -0.80 7.35 -4.86
N ALA A 118 -0.33 6.76 -5.95
CA ALA A 118 -0.42 7.39 -7.27
C ALA A 118 -1.77 7.13 -7.95
N PHE A 119 -2.86 7.62 -7.36
CA PHE A 119 -4.20 7.50 -7.95
C PHE A 119 -4.39 8.32 -9.23
N ASN A 120 -3.45 9.20 -9.58
CA ASN A 120 -3.40 9.94 -10.85
C ASN A 120 -1.98 9.91 -11.41
N CYS A 121 -1.85 9.67 -12.72
CA CYS A 121 -0.58 9.40 -13.38
C CYS A 121 0.50 10.48 -13.17
N PHE A 122 0.15 11.77 -13.08
CA PHE A 122 1.15 12.83 -12.88
C PHE A 122 1.95 12.63 -11.58
N MET A 123 1.35 11.98 -10.58
CA MET A 123 2.02 11.66 -9.32
C MET A 123 3.11 10.62 -9.54
N MET A 124 2.82 9.57 -10.32
CA MET A 124 3.80 8.52 -10.64
C MET A 124 4.87 9.04 -11.62
N GLU A 125 4.49 9.78 -12.65
CA GLU A 125 5.43 10.38 -13.62
C GLU A 125 6.53 11.19 -12.94
N ARG A 126 6.17 11.96 -11.91
CA ARG A 126 7.10 12.81 -11.16
C ARG A 126 7.89 12.07 -10.08
N ALA A 127 7.46 10.86 -9.69
CA ALA A 127 8.04 10.13 -8.58
C ALA A 127 8.81 8.87 -8.99
N ILE A 128 8.53 8.28 -10.14
CA ILE A 128 8.99 6.93 -10.48
C ILE A 128 10.51 6.77 -10.42
N ASN A 129 11.28 7.72 -10.96
CA ASN A 129 12.75 7.65 -10.92
C ASN A 129 13.30 7.76 -9.49
N PHE A 130 12.63 8.51 -8.60
CA PHE A 130 13.01 8.57 -7.19
C PHE A 130 12.69 7.26 -6.48
N LEU A 131 11.52 6.69 -6.78
CA LEU A 131 11.02 5.47 -6.18
C LEU A 131 11.94 4.27 -6.51
N THR A 132 12.41 4.16 -7.75
CA THR A 132 13.31 3.06 -8.18
C THR A 132 14.66 3.04 -7.47
N ASP A 133 15.09 4.17 -6.89
CA ASP A 133 16.35 4.29 -6.16
C ASP A 133 16.21 3.90 -4.67
N LEU A 134 14.99 3.72 -4.17
CA LEU A 134 14.76 3.42 -2.77
C LEU A 134 15.07 1.93 -2.44
N PRO A 135 15.82 1.66 -1.36
CA PRO A 135 15.97 0.32 -0.84
C PRO A 135 14.71 -0.11 -0.06
N ASN A 136 14.61 -1.40 0.27
CA ASN A 136 13.66 -1.98 1.24
C ASN A 136 12.18 -1.54 1.09
N ILE A 137 11.76 -1.26 -0.14
CA ILE A 137 10.39 -0.88 -0.51
C ILE A 137 9.73 -1.97 -1.36
N TRP A 138 8.41 -2.04 -1.21
CA TRP A 138 7.45 -2.91 -1.87
C TRP A 138 6.21 -2.08 -2.19
N TYR A 139 5.35 -2.59 -3.07
CA TYR A 139 4.14 -1.89 -3.48
C TYR A 139 2.97 -2.86 -3.49
N ASP A 140 1.77 -2.33 -3.26
CA ASP A 140 0.53 -2.97 -3.71
C ASP A 140 -0.16 -2.11 -4.77
N THR A 141 -0.99 -2.73 -5.60
CA THR A 141 -1.76 -2.03 -6.66
C THR A 141 -3.17 -1.61 -6.23
N SER A 142 -3.50 -1.77 -4.94
CA SER A 142 -4.88 -1.79 -4.49
C SER A 142 -5.67 -0.52 -4.78
N ALA A 143 -6.92 -0.69 -5.21
CA ALA A 143 -7.90 0.37 -5.54
C ALA A 143 -7.50 1.35 -6.66
N VAL A 144 -6.29 1.29 -7.21
CA VAL A 144 -5.87 2.20 -8.28
C VAL A 144 -6.47 1.74 -9.60
N ASN A 145 -7.27 2.59 -10.25
CA ASN A 145 -7.81 2.30 -11.58
C ASN A 145 -7.25 3.21 -12.68
N ASP A 146 -6.21 3.99 -12.38
CA ASP A 146 -5.44 4.74 -13.38
C ASP A 146 -4.44 3.82 -14.07
N LEU A 147 -4.69 3.56 -15.36
CA LEU A 147 -3.89 2.65 -16.19
C LEU A 147 -2.42 3.06 -16.23
N TYR A 148 -2.16 4.36 -16.35
CA TYR A 148 -0.81 4.84 -16.65
C TYR A 148 0.06 4.90 -15.39
N SER A 149 -0.52 5.19 -14.21
CA SER A 149 0.16 4.98 -12.92
C SER A 149 0.65 3.55 -12.76
N GLN A 150 -0.21 2.55 -13.01
CA GLN A 150 0.17 1.15 -12.91
C GLN A 150 1.22 0.76 -13.95
N TYR A 151 1.08 1.22 -15.20
CA TYR A 151 2.05 0.99 -16.27
C TYR A 151 3.43 1.54 -15.91
N LEU A 152 3.51 2.80 -15.43
CA LEU A 152 4.78 3.42 -15.07
C LEU A 152 5.48 2.68 -13.93
N LEU A 153 4.73 2.29 -12.88
CA LEU A 153 5.26 1.48 -11.80
C LEU A 153 5.82 0.15 -12.33
N MET A 154 5.02 -0.63 -13.04
CA MET A 154 5.42 -1.94 -13.56
C MET A 154 6.50 -1.87 -14.64
N LYS A 155 6.65 -0.74 -15.33
CA LYS A 155 7.66 -0.57 -16.38
C LYS A 155 9.05 -0.28 -15.81
N HIS A 156 9.11 0.57 -14.80
CA HIS A 156 10.37 1.16 -14.33
C HIS A 156 10.87 0.53 -13.03
N GLU A 157 9.97 0.07 -12.17
CA GLU A 157 10.31 -0.58 -10.92
C GLU A 157 10.69 -2.06 -11.11
N ASP A 158 11.40 -2.62 -10.13
CA ASP A 158 11.55 -4.06 -10.01
C ASP A 158 10.18 -4.72 -9.75
N ARG A 159 9.60 -5.33 -10.80
CA ARG A 159 8.30 -6.00 -10.76
C ARG A 159 8.20 -7.07 -9.67
N SER A 160 9.33 -7.63 -9.21
CA SER A 160 9.32 -8.61 -8.12
C SER A 160 8.91 -8.00 -6.76
N ARG A 161 8.86 -6.68 -6.67
CA ARG A 161 8.43 -5.89 -5.49
C ARG A 161 6.99 -5.39 -5.57
N VAL A 162 6.29 -5.62 -6.69
CA VAL A 162 4.93 -5.08 -6.93
C VAL A 162 3.89 -6.19 -6.76
N MET A 163 3.16 -6.15 -5.65
CA MET A 163 2.15 -7.14 -5.29
C MET A 163 0.76 -6.70 -5.73
N PHE A 164 -0.09 -7.67 -6.06
CA PHE A 164 -1.51 -7.42 -6.14
C PHE A 164 -2.07 -7.12 -4.74
N GLY A 165 -2.92 -6.08 -4.67
CA GLY A 165 -3.76 -5.84 -3.51
C GLY A 165 -5.15 -5.43 -4.00
N SER A 166 -6.20 -5.75 -3.27
CA SER A 166 -7.57 -5.46 -3.71
C SER A 166 -8.21 -4.27 -2.99
N ASP A 167 -7.78 -4.00 -1.75
CA ASP A 167 -8.48 -3.13 -0.80
C ASP A 167 -9.99 -3.45 -0.73
N ASN A 168 -10.32 -4.76 -0.76
CA ASN A 168 -11.66 -5.22 -1.13
C ASN A 168 -12.77 -4.73 -0.19
N VAL A 169 -12.52 -4.67 1.13
CA VAL A 169 -13.55 -4.31 2.13
C VAL A 169 -13.89 -2.82 2.09
N VAL A 170 -12.91 -1.96 1.78
CA VAL A 170 -13.09 -0.50 1.85
C VAL A 170 -13.38 0.09 0.47
N ALA A 171 -12.75 -0.43 -0.58
CA ALA A 171 -12.81 0.14 -1.92
C ALA A 171 -13.18 -0.89 -2.99
N GLY A 172 -12.51 -2.04 -3.03
CA GLY A 172 -12.61 -2.99 -4.15
C GLY A 172 -14.01 -3.57 -4.37
N CYS A 173 -14.81 -3.76 -3.31
CA CYS A 173 -16.17 -4.28 -3.41
C CYS A 173 -17.24 -3.22 -3.71
N ALA A 174 -16.86 -1.94 -3.82
CA ALA A 174 -17.79 -0.87 -4.16
C ALA A 174 -18.11 -0.89 -5.67
N ARG A 175 -19.34 -0.50 -6.05
CA ARG A 175 -19.74 -0.36 -7.45
C ARG A 175 -19.35 1.00 -7.98
N GLY A 176 -18.32 1.06 -8.82
CA GLY A 176 -17.79 2.31 -9.33
C GLY A 176 -16.37 2.15 -9.86
N LYS A 177 -15.68 3.28 -9.98
CA LYS A 177 -14.29 3.39 -10.40
C LYS A 177 -13.62 4.59 -9.76
N TYR A 178 -12.34 4.49 -9.42
CA TYR A 178 -11.54 5.69 -9.17
C TYR A 178 -11.14 6.33 -10.49
N VAL A 179 -11.67 7.52 -10.75
CA VAL A 179 -11.45 8.26 -12.00
C VAL A 179 -10.51 9.43 -11.77
N THR A 180 -9.77 9.78 -12.81
CA THR A 180 -8.81 10.90 -12.82
C THR A 180 -9.26 11.97 -13.79
N TYR A 181 -9.05 13.23 -13.44
CA TYR A 181 -9.29 14.37 -14.33
C TYR A 181 -8.40 15.56 -13.92
N GLY A 182 -7.68 16.15 -14.87
CA GLY A 182 -6.66 17.16 -14.56
C GLY A 182 -5.69 16.65 -13.49
N ARG A 183 -5.59 17.37 -12.35
CA ARG A 183 -4.77 16.98 -11.19
C ARG A 183 -5.56 16.32 -10.06
N ALA A 184 -6.83 15.98 -10.30
CA ALA A 184 -7.72 15.37 -9.32
C ALA A 184 -7.91 13.89 -9.59
N TRP A 185 -8.38 13.19 -8.56
CA TRP A 185 -8.93 11.85 -8.64
C TRP A 185 -10.06 11.72 -7.63
N THR A 186 -11.06 10.91 -7.94
CA THR A 186 -12.21 10.68 -7.04
C THR A 186 -12.81 9.31 -7.27
N TYR A 187 -13.44 8.76 -6.25
CA TYR A 187 -14.37 7.66 -6.44
C TYR A 187 -15.59 8.17 -7.24
N TYR A 188 -15.96 7.44 -8.28
CA TYR A 188 -17.15 7.67 -9.09
C TYR A 188 -18.01 6.42 -9.06
N GLU A 189 -19.20 6.53 -8.46
CA GLU A 189 -20.14 5.42 -8.27
C GLU A 189 -20.89 5.01 -9.55
N GLY A 190 -20.70 5.76 -10.64
CA GLY A 190 -21.47 5.61 -11.87
C GLY A 190 -22.58 6.65 -11.99
N THR A 191 -23.24 6.70 -13.14
CA THR A 191 -24.43 7.53 -13.35
C THR A 191 -25.68 6.68 -13.21
N THR A 192 -26.72 7.24 -12.62
CA THR A 192 -28.06 6.64 -12.58
C THR A 192 -28.86 6.90 -13.85
N GLU A 193 -28.39 7.82 -14.70
CA GLU A 193 -29.03 8.13 -15.97
C GLU A 193 -28.68 7.09 -17.04
N THR A 194 -29.62 6.82 -17.94
CA THR A 194 -29.38 5.95 -19.08
C THR A 194 -28.51 6.66 -20.10
N THR A 195 -27.39 6.05 -20.45
CA THR A 195 -26.54 6.51 -21.54
C THR A 195 -27.09 5.97 -22.86
N VAL A 196 -27.43 6.85 -23.80
CA VAL A 196 -28.04 6.46 -25.09
C VAL A 196 -27.15 5.57 -25.98
N HIS A 197 -25.84 5.53 -25.69
CA HIS A 197 -24.82 4.89 -26.54
C HIS A 197 -24.11 3.70 -25.87
N CYS A 198 -24.42 3.37 -24.61
CA CYS A 198 -23.77 2.26 -23.90
C CYS A 198 -24.56 1.82 -22.66
N ASP A 199 -24.12 0.72 -22.06
CA ASP A 199 -24.55 0.29 -20.73
C ASP A 199 -23.76 1.06 -19.66
N SER A 200 -24.44 1.92 -18.90
CA SER A 200 -23.84 2.77 -17.86
C SER A 200 -23.65 2.07 -16.51
N ARG A 201 -24.04 0.80 -16.36
CA ARG A 201 -23.98 0.11 -15.07
C ARG A 201 -22.55 0.01 -14.56
N ALA A 202 -22.33 0.56 -13.36
CA ALA A 202 -21.05 0.44 -12.67
C ALA A 202 -20.78 -1.01 -12.25
N THR A 203 -19.59 -1.49 -12.60
CA THR A 203 -19.03 -2.75 -12.10
C THR A 203 -18.30 -2.51 -10.78
N LEU A 204 -17.68 -3.55 -10.22
CA LEU A 204 -16.89 -3.41 -8.99
C LEU A 204 -15.56 -2.73 -9.27
N VAL A 205 -15.08 -1.90 -8.34
CA VAL A 205 -13.76 -1.24 -8.42
C VAL A 205 -12.64 -2.26 -8.66
N ILE A 206 -12.70 -3.43 -8.03
CA ILE A 206 -11.71 -4.49 -8.24
C ILE A 206 -11.72 -5.02 -9.68
N TYR A 207 -12.87 -5.07 -10.35
CA TYR A 207 -12.94 -5.50 -11.75
C TYR A 207 -12.40 -4.42 -12.70
N GLU A 208 -12.60 -3.13 -12.37
CA GLU A 208 -11.91 -2.05 -13.07
C GLU A 208 -10.40 -2.12 -12.89
N GLN A 209 -9.91 -2.43 -11.68
CA GLN A 209 -8.48 -2.63 -11.38
C GLN A 209 -7.91 -3.79 -12.20
N LEU A 210 -8.51 -4.98 -12.12
CA LEU A 210 -8.06 -6.18 -12.85
C LEU A 210 -8.03 -5.94 -14.37
N ARG A 211 -8.99 -5.17 -14.89
CA ARG A 211 -8.98 -4.76 -16.30
C ARG A 211 -7.77 -3.90 -16.64
N GLN A 212 -7.41 -2.93 -15.80
CA GLN A 212 -6.20 -2.12 -16.02
C GLN A 212 -4.94 -2.99 -15.93
N GLU A 213 -4.83 -3.84 -14.91
CA GLU A 213 -3.68 -4.73 -14.73
C GLU A 213 -3.50 -5.67 -15.93
N LYS A 214 -4.60 -6.17 -16.51
CA LYS A 214 -4.56 -6.94 -17.76
C LYS A 214 -4.07 -6.10 -18.95
N GLN A 215 -4.50 -4.84 -19.06
CA GLN A 215 -4.02 -3.96 -20.13
C GLN A 215 -2.54 -3.64 -19.96
N VAL A 216 -2.07 -3.40 -18.72
CA VAL A 216 -0.65 -3.22 -18.41
C VAL A 216 0.14 -4.48 -18.77
N SER A 217 -0.38 -5.67 -18.44
CA SER A 217 0.30 -6.93 -18.78
C SER A 217 0.47 -7.09 -20.28
N ASP A 218 -0.55 -6.77 -21.06
CA ASP A 218 -0.50 -6.80 -22.53
C ASP A 218 0.50 -5.75 -23.06
N MET A 219 0.47 -4.51 -22.55
CA MET A 219 1.35 -3.42 -22.96
C MET A 219 2.84 -3.69 -22.69
N LEU A 220 3.14 -4.38 -21.59
CA LEU A 220 4.51 -4.71 -21.18
C LEU A 220 4.96 -6.08 -21.69
N GLY A 221 4.07 -6.85 -22.31
CA GLY A 221 4.37 -8.22 -22.76
C GLY A 221 4.74 -9.15 -21.62
N LEU A 222 4.05 -9.04 -20.47
CA LEU A 222 4.35 -9.85 -19.29
C LEU A 222 4.13 -11.33 -19.59
N THR A 223 5.06 -12.15 -19.11
CA THR A 223 4.95 -13.61 -19.15
C THR A 223 3.87 -14.11 -18.17
N SER A 224 3.38 -15.32 -18.37
CA SER A 224 2.47 -15.97 -17.41
C SER A 224 3.08 -16.05 -16.00
N GLN A 225 4.40 -16.25 -15.89
CA GLN A 225 5.08 -16.29 -14.60
C GLN A 225 5.11 -14.91 -13.92
N GLU A 226 5.36 -13.82 -14.65
CA GLU A 226 5.31 -12.46 -14.08
C GLU A 226 3.91 -12.10 -13.61
N ILE A 227 2.87 -12.55 -14.33
CA ILE A 227 1.47 -12.37 -13.92
C ILE A 227 1.20 -13.14 -12.64
N GLU A 228 1.58 -14.43 -12.56
CA GLU A 228 1.42 -15.23 -11.34
C GLU A 228 2.20 -14.65 -10.16
N ASP A 229 3.40 -14.13 -10.41
CA ASP A 229 4.22 -13.47 -9.40
C ASP A 229 3.55 -12.20 -8.89
N HIS A 230 2.99 -11.37 -9.77
CA HIS A 230 2.23 -10.19 -9.35
C HIS A 230 1.06 -10.55 -8.44
N PHE A 231 0.26 -11.55 -8.83
CA PHE A 231 -0.94 -11.95 -8.07
C PHE A 231 -0.65 -12.78 -6.82
N SER A 232 0.53 -13.40 -6.68
CA SER A 232 0.83 -14.25 -5.53
C SER A 232 2.32 -14.40 -5.20
N GLY A 233 3.16 -14.66 -6.20
CA GLY A 233 4.58 -15.00 -5.97
C GLY A 233 5.35 -13.92 -5.21
N ASN A 234 5.13 -12.65 -5.54
CA ASN A 234 5.72 -11.47 -4.89
C ASN A 234 5.32 -11.40 -3.41
N ALA A 235 4.03 -11.52 -3.09
CA ALA A 235 3.55 -11.50 -1.72
C ALA A 235 4.10 -12.66 -0.90
N ARG A 236 4.19 -13.86 -1.48
CA ARG A 236 4.81 -15.02 -0.82
C ARG A 236 6.31 -14.80 -0.55
N ARG A 237 7.05 -14.19 -1.47
CA ARG A 237 8.46 -13.82 -1.26
C ARG A 237 8.60 -12.79 -0.15
N PHE A 238 7.78 -11.73 -0.18
CA PHE A 238 7.74 -10.70 0.84
C PHE A 238 7.49 -11.30 2.24
N LEU A 239 6.45 -12.13 2.38
CA LEU A 239 6.10 -12.77 3.65
C LEU A 239 7.24 -13.64 4.18
N ARG A 240 7.90 -14.43 3.33
CA ARG A 240 9.07 -15.22 3.74
C ARG A 240 10.23 -14.34 4.19
N GLN A 241 10.51 -13.26 3.45
CA GLN A 241 11.58 -12.32 3.78
C GLN A 241 11.34 -11.66 5.14
N VAL A 242 10.14 -11.11 5.37
CA VAL A 242 9.81 -10.43 6.63
C VAL A 242 9.82 -11.41 7.80
N ARG A 243 9.20 -12.59 7.66
CA ARG A 243 9.22 -13.62 8.71
C ARG A 243 10.64 -14.12 9.03
N GLY A 244 11.50 -14.24 8.01
CA GLY A 244 12.91 -14.62 8.18
C GLY A 244 13.76 -13.58 8.93
N GLN A 245 13.30 -12.32 9.02
CA GLN A 245 13.96 -11.27 9.79
C GLN A 245 13.47 -11.19 11.25
N GLN A 246 12.39 -11.90 11.60
CA GLN A 246 11.75 -11.87 12.92
C GLN A 246 12.30 -12.97 13.81
N ASP A 247 13.50 -12.74 14.35
CA ASP A 247 14.26 -13.63 15.24
C ASP A 247 13.70 -13.73 16.66
N TRP A 248 12.68 -12.94 16.99
CA TRP A 248 12.00 -12.90 18.28
C TRP A 248 10.73 -13.76 18.36
N ARG A 249 10.34 -14.40 17.25
CA ARG A 249 9.18 -15.32 17.19
C ARG A 249 9.52 -16.71 17.70
#